data_AF-A0A0E1W3I4-F1
#
_entry.id   AF-A0A0E1W3I4-F1
#
_cell.length_a   1.000
_cell.length_b   1.000
_cell.length_c   1.000
_cell.angle_alpha   90.00
_cell.angle_beta   90.00
_cell.angle_gamma   90.00
#
_symmetry.space_group_name_H-M   'P 1'
#
loop_
_entity.id
_entity.type
_entity.pdbx_description
1 polymer ?
#
loop_
_entity_poly.entity_id
_entity_poly.type
_entity_poly.pdbx_seq_one_letter_code
_entity_poly.pdbx_strand_id
1 'polypeptide(L)'
;MKAGRVVLFGSLFQPPDPFMVRHAEAGASGEEHIWESVCYNDTGRAGAAWDELVANPDRHAQNLLFDGVKWWLFDHNLALEPVTKLYKAIAEASSQRHVVTHTARINQLLTQLLQRRPVDHGIEEEAAKFARHAQRLKMLAIEMRRWRLPPEGAVTATINMAALIVELIALRLEPLPLYLAQRLEKPSAETLWND
;
A
#
# COMPACT_ATOMS: atom_id res chain seq x y z
N MET A 1 -37.15 -23.81 -7.29
CA MET A 1 -36.12 -23.06 -6.55
C MET A 1 -35.49 -22.06 -7.51
N LYS A 2 -35.50 -20.76 -7.20
CA LYS A 2 -34.90 -19.74 -8.07
C LYS A 2 -33.37 -19.89 -7.99
N ALA A 3 -32.73 -20.28 -9.09
CA ALA A 3 -31.28 -20.29 -9.20
C ALA A 3 -30.79 -18.84 -9.09
N GLY A 4 -30.10 -18.51 -7.99
CA GLY A 4 -29.42 -17.23 -7.84
C GLY A 4 -28.36 -17.08 -8.92
N ARG A 5 -28.33 -15.94 -9.60
CA ARG A 5 -27.26 -15.61 -10.55
C ARG A 5 -25.99 -15.37 -9.74
N VAL A 6 -25.08 -16.34 -9.75
CA VAL A 6 -23.72 -16.17 -9.25
C VAL A 6 -22.90 -15.54 -10.37
N VAL A 7 -22.44 -14.31 -10.16
CA VAL A 7 -21.41 -13.71 -11.00
C VAL A 7 -20.06 -14.17 -10.44
N LEU A 8 -19.40 -15.10 -11.13
CA LEU A 8 -18.01 -15.45 -10.85
C LEU A 8 -17.12 -14.53 -11.70
N PHE A 9 -16.46 -13.58 -11.06
CA PHE A 9 -15.50 -12.68 -11.70
C PHE A 9 -14.11 -12.93 -11.11
N GLY A 10 -13.14 -13.26 -11.97
CA GLY A 10 -11.73 -13.46 -11.60
C GLY A 10 -11.23 -14.88 -11.83
N SER A 11 -9.96 -15.00 -12.28
CA SER A 11 -9.22 -16.26 -12.18
C SER A 11 -9.10 -16.60 -10.71
N LEU A 12 -9.62 -17.76 -10.31
CA LEU A 12 -9.49 -18.25 -8.95
C LEU A 12 -8.01 -18.58 -8.71
N PHE A 13 -7.27 -17.62 -8.15
CA PHE A 13 -5.93 -17.89 -7.65
C PHE A 13 -6.07 -18.94 -6.54
N GLN A 14 -5.48 -20.11 -6.73
CA GLN A 14 -5.45 -21.18 -5.73
C GLN A 14 -4.11 -21.13 -5.00
N PRO A 15 -4.07 -20.65 -3.75
CA PRO A 15 -2.90 -20.86 -2.91
C PRO A 15 -2.73 -22.36 -2.60
N PRO A 16 -1.49 -22.82 -2.40
CA PRO A 16 -0.27 -22.03 -2.48
C PRO A 16 0.31 -21.97 -3.90
N ASP A 17 0.98 -20.87 -4.24
CA ASP A 17 1.72 -20.73 -5.50
C ASP A 17 2.91 -21.71 -5.53
N PRO A 18 3.03 -22.59 -6.55
CA PRO A 18 4.11 -23.56 -6.67
C PRO A 18 5.53 -22.95 -6.64
N PHE A 19 5.69 -21.68 -7.02
CA PHE A 19 6.96 -20.96 -6.86
C PHE A 19 7.23 -20.68 -5.38
N MET A 20 6.25 -20.10 -4.68
CA MET A 20 6.35 -19.81 -3.25
C MET A 20 6.47 -21.08 -2.39
N VAL A 21 5.78 -22.18 -2.71
CA VAL A 21 5.93 -23.46 -1.98
C VAL A 21 7.38 -23.96 -2.05
N ARG A 22 7.96 -23.96 -3.26
CA ARG A 22 9.32 -24.44 -3.49
C ARG A 22 10.37 -23.65 -2.73
N HIS A 23 10.09 -22.41 -2.36
CA HIS A 23 11.05 -21.53 -1.70
C HIS A 23 10.72 -21.34 -0.21
N ALA A 24 9.45 -21.39 0.18
CA ALA A 24 9.04 -21.41 1.58
C ALA A 24 9.59 -22.65 2.32
N GLU A 25 9.67 -23.80 1.64
CA GLU A 25 10.27 -25.03 2.19
C GLU A 25 11.80 -25.00 2.28
N ALA A 26 12.46 -24.07 1.57
CA ALA A 26 13.92 -23.90 1.57
C ALA A 26 14.43 -23.03 2.73
N GLY A 27 13.54 -22.59 3.64
CA GLY A 27 13.88 -21.78 4.80
C GLY A 27 14.54 -20.45 4.42
N ALA A 28 15.60 -20.06 5.14
CA ALA A 28 16.28 -18.78 4.96
C ALA A 28 16.82 -18.56 3.52
N SER A 29 17.23 -19.63 2.84
CA SER A 29 17.74 -19.52 1.46
C SER A 29 16.63 -19.17 0.46
N GLY A 30 15.40 -19.65 0.68
CA GLY A 30 14.28 -19.34 -0.18
C GLY A 30 13.73 -17.94 0.08
N GLU A 31 13.72 -17.51 1.34
CA GLU A 31 13.40 -16.12 1.70
C GLU A 31 14.38 -15.12 1.06
N GLU A 32 15.68 -15.41 1.10
CA GLU A 32 16.69 -14.57 0.45
C GLU A 32 16.45 -14.46 -1.06
N HIS A 33 16.14 -15.58 -1.72
CA HIS A 33 15.86 -15.58 -3.15
C HIS A 33 14.61 -14.76 -3.52
N ILE A 34 13.57 -14.80 -2.68
CA ILE A 34 12.36 -13.98 -2.86
C ILE A 34 12.73 -12.51 -2.76
N TRP A 35 13.48 -12.12 -1.71
CA TRP A 35 13.88 -10.72 -1.53
C TRP A 35 14.77 -10.21 -2.65
N GLU A 36 15.75 -11.01 -3.07
CA GLU A 36 16.60 -10.70 -4.22
C GLU A 36 15.73 -10.48 -5.47
N SER A 37 14.87 -11.43 -5.80
CA SER A 37 14.00 -11.34 -6.98
C SER A 37 13.06 -10.13 -6.96
N VAL A 38 12.47 -9.80 -5.81
CA VAL A 38 11.55 -8.66 -5.68
C VAL A 38 12.29 -7.33 -5.76
N CYS A 39 13.46 -7.20 -5.11
CA CYS A 39 14.20 -5.95 -5.04
C CYS A 39 14.79 -5.53 -6.40
N TYR A 40 15.11 -6.50 -7.27
CA TYR A 40 15.57 -6.25 -8.64
C TYR A 40 14.44 -6.13 -9.67
N ASN A 41 13.17 -6.26 -9.24
CA ASN A 41 11.99 -5.98 -10.06
C ASN A 41 11.42 -4.59 -9.73
N ASP A 42 10.59 -4.04 -10.63
CA ASP A 42 9.82 -2.82 -10.39
C ASP A 42 8.93 -2.91 -9.13
N THR A 43 8.48 -4.12 -8.78
CA THR A 43 7.70 -4.35 -7.55
C THR A 43 8.46 -3.95 -6.29
N GLY A 44 9.79 -4.07 -6.23
CA GLY A 44 10.55 -3.71 -5.02
C GLY A 44 10.39 -2.24 -4.65
N ARG A 45 10.64 -1.35 -5.62
CA ARG A 45 10.52 0.11 -5.41
C ARG A 45 9.08 0.57 -5.24
N ALA A 46 8.17 0.09 -6.08
CA ALA A 46 6.75 0.44 -6.00
C ALA A 46 6.11 -0.11 -4.72
N GLY A 47 6.50 -1.31 -4.30
CA GLY A 47 6.03 -1.94 -3.08
C GLY A 47 6.53 -1.26 -1.82
N ALA A 48 7.80 -0.85 -1.76
CA ALA A 48 8.32 -0.11 -0.61
C ALA A 48 7.60 1.25 -0.42
N ALA A 49 7.37 1.96 -1.52
CA ALA A 49 6.58 3.20 -1.50
C ALA A 49 5.11 2.93 -1.11
N TRP A 50 4.53 1.83 -1.59
CA TRP A 50 3.20 1.39 -1.22
C TRP A 50 3.09 1.04 0.27
N ASP A 51 4.00 0.22 0.81
CA ASP A 51 4.00 -0.17 2.23
C ASP A 51 4.14 1.04 3.15
N GLU A 52 4.86 2.08 2.72
CA GLU A 52 4.88 3.36 3.45
C GLU A 52 3.53 4.08 3.36
N LEU A 53 3.00 4.17 2.14
CA LEU A 53 1.71 4.81 1.88
C LEU A 53 0.60 4.17 2.71
N VAL A 54 0.58 2.85 2.84
CA VAL A 54 -0.43 2.14 3.64
C VAL A 54 0.03 1.85 5.06
N ALA A 55 1.19 2.36 5.51
CA ALA A 55 1.74 2.06 6.84
C ALA A 55 1.63 0.56 7.20
N ASN A 56 2.11 -0.32 6.32
CA ASN A 56 2.08 -1.75 6.58
C ASN A 56 3.23 -2.17 7.51
N PRO A 57 2.95 -2.62 8.75
CA PRO A 57 4.01 -3.04 9.67
C PRO A 57 4.47 -4.49 9.46
N ASP A 58 3.76 -5.28 8.64
CA ASP A 58 3.87 -6.75 8.61
C ASP A 58 4.32 -7.29 7.25
N ARG A 59 5.06 -6.50 6.47
CA ARG A 59 5.62 -7.00 5.22
C ARG A 59 6.72 -8.04 5.51
N HIS A 60 6.51 -9.27 5.06
CA HIS A 60 7.51 -10.33 5.05
C HIS A 60 7.45 -11.16 3.76
N ALA A 61 8.42 -12.05 3.51
CA ALA A 61 8.56 -12.75 2.23
C ALA A 61 7.32 -13.57 1.85
N GLN A 62 6.63 -14.15 2.83
CA GLN A 62 5.42 -14.93 2.61
C GLN A 62 4.19 -14.07 2.28
N ASN A 63 4.26 -12.74 2.40
CA ASN A 63 3.24 -11.80 1.90
C ASN A 63 3.51 -11.35 0.44
N LEU A 64 4.43 -12.02 -0.25
CA LEU A 64 4.75 -11.81 -1.65
C LEU A 64 4.31 -13.01 -2.47
N LEU A 65 3.79 -12.76 -3.65
CA LEU A 65 3.29 -13.78 -4.56
C LEU A 65 3.85 -13.56 -5.95
N PHE A 66 4.27 -14.63 -6.64
CA PHE A 66 4.71 -14.53 -8.02
C PHE A 66 3.70 -15.22 -8.95
N ASP A 67 3.13 -14.48 -9.92
CA ASP A 67 2.16 -15.06 -10.86
C ASP A 67 2.81 -15.67 -12.12
N GLY A 68 4.14 -15.80 -12.15
CA GLY A 68 4.91 -16.21 -13.32
C GLY A 68 5.40 -15.04 -14.18
N VAL A 69 4.87 -13.83 -13.99
CA VAL A 69 5.24 -12.62 -14.73
C VAL A 69 5.70 -11.51 -13.80
N LYS A 70 4.98 -11.29 -12.70
CA LYS A 70 5.22 -10.20 -11.76
C LYS A 70 4.96 -10.60 -10.32
N TRP A 71 5.51 -9.78 -9.44
CA TRP A 71 5.35 -9.91 -8.01
C TRP A 71 4.17 -9.08 -7.52
N TRP A 72 3.35 -9.70 -6.69
CA TRP A 72 2.22 -9.11 -6.01
C TRP A 72 2.46 -9.03 -4.52
N LEU A 73 2.08 -7.89 -3.94
CA LEU A 73 2.04 -7.69 -2.50
C LEU A 73 0.62 -8.05 -2.05
N PHE A 74 0.48 -9.03 -1.16
CA PHE A 74 -0.81 -9.42 -0.61
C PHE A 74 -0.82 -9.36 0.93
N ASP A 75 -1.94 -9.75 1.52
CA ASP A 75 -2.19 -9.76 2.97
C ASP A 75 -1.95 -8.41 3.66
N HIS A 76 -2.66 -7.38 3.20
CA HIS A 76 -2.57 -6.03 3.77
C HIS A 76 -3.50 -5.84 4.97
N ASN A 77 -3.85 -6.92 5.69
CA ASN A 77 -4.86 -6.88 6.76
C ASN A 77 -4.43 -6.01 7.96
N LEU A 78 -3.12 -5.83 8.14
CA LEU A 78 -2.52 -4.98 9.17
C LEU A 78 -2.07 -3.61 8.63
N ALA A 79 -2.28 -3.34 7.34
CA ALA A 79 -1.93 -2.08 6.72
C ALA A 79 -2.99 -1.02 7.00
N LEU A 80 -2.52 0.16 7.43
CA LEU A 80 -3.26 1.20 8.13
C LEU A 80 -3.87 0.59 9.41
N GLU A 81 -3.90 1.34 10.52
CA GLU A 81 -4.73 0.91 11.65
C GLU A 81 -6.11 0.54 11.09
N PRO A 82 -6.69 -0.65 11.40
CA PRO A 82 -7.77 -1.24 10.61
C PRO A 82 -8.75 -0.16 10.22
N VAL A 83 -8.97 0.04 8.91
CA VAL A 83 -9.78 1.16 8.43
C VAL A 83 -11.14 1.21 9.14
N THR A 84 -11.60 0.07 9.66
CA THR A 84 -12.70 -0.12 10.63
C THR A 84 -12.62 0.67 11.95
N LYS A 85 -11.46 0.76 12.60
CA LYS A 85 -11.22 1.65 13.75
C LYS A 85 -11.17 3.11 13.32
N LEU A 86 -10.53 3.39 12.19
CA LEU A 86 -10.51 4.72 11.58
C LEU A 86 -11.92 5.21 11.20
N TYR A 87 -12.82 4.34 10.70
CA TYR A 87 -14.21 4.72 10.35
C TYR A 87 -15.00 5.28 11.53
N LYS A 88 -14.78 4.75 12.74
CA LYS A 88 -15.42 5.29 13.95
C LYS A 88 -14.85 6.65 14.34
N ALA A 89 -13.61 6.94 13.98
CA ALA A 89 -12.89 8.15 14.36
C ALA A 89 -12.99 9.27 13.31
N ILE A 90 -13.05 8.97 12.01
CA ILE A 90 -13.04 9.95 10.88
C ILE A 90 -14.29 10.83 10.81
N ALA A 91 -15.34 10.54 11.58
CA ALA A 91 -16.42 11.50 11.82
C ALA A 91 -15.93 12.83 12.46
N GLU A 92 -14.71 12.85 13.00
CA GLU A 92 -14.06 14.00 13.62
C GLU A 92 -12.82 14.46 12.82
N ALA A 93 -12.67 15.76 12.60
CA ALA A 93 -11.56 16.35 11.82
C ALA A 93 -10.16 16.07 12.43
N SER A 94 -10.08 15.86 13.76
CA SER A 94 -8.88 15.44 14.48
C SER A 94 -8.34 14.09 13.98
N SER A 95 -9.20 13.20 13.54
CA SER A 95 -8.85 11.83 13.14
C SER A 95 -8.25 11.74 11.74
N GLN A 96 -8.60 12.66 10.84
CA GLN A 96 -7.95 12.73 9.52
C GLN A 96 -6.46 13.02 9.65
N ARG A 97 -6.08 13.93 10.56
CA ARG A 97 -4.67 14.23 10.84
C ARG A 97 -3.93 12.98 11.33
N HIS A 98 -4.56 12.20 12.22
CA HIS A 98 -3.96 10.95 12.71
C HIS A 98 -3.70 9.96 11.57
N VAL A 99 -4.66 9.78 10.66
CA VAL A 99 -4.48 8.93 9.47
C VAL A 99 -3.34 9.41 8.60
N VAL A 100 -3.22 10.72 8.36
CA VAL A 100 -2.15 11.25 7.53
C VAL A 100 -0.78 11.01 8.17
N THR A 101 -0.64 11.31 9.47
CA THR A 101 0.63 11.21 10.18
C THR A 101 1.05 9.80 10.59
N HIS A 102 0.15 8.82 10.51
CA HIS A 102 0.44 7.46 10.94
C HIS A 102 1.44 6.79 9.99
N THR A 103 2.58 6.37 10.50
CA THR A 103 3.56 5.58 9.75
C THR A 103 3.79 4.26 10.49
N ALA A 104 4.05 3.20 9.73
CA ALA A 104 4.47 1.94 10.34
C ALA A 104 5.82 2.13 11.02
N ARG A 105 6.07 1.37 12.09
CA ARG A 105 7.40 1.41 12.75
C ARG A 105 8.50 0.99 11.79
N ILE A 106 8.24 -0.02 10.96
CA ILE A 106 9.19 -0.58 10.00
C ILE A 106 8.59 -0.54 8.60
N ASN A 107 9.48 -0.50 7.59
CA ASN A 107 9.14 -0.76 6.21
C ASN A 107 10.13 -1.81 5.71
N GLN A 108 9.78 -3.09 5.88
CA GLN A 108 10.71 -4.19 5.65
C GLN A 108 11.16 -4.24 4.19
N LEU A 109 10.25 -4.01 3.24
CA LEU A 109 10.60 -4.03 1.83
C LEU A 109 11.56 -2.89 1.45
N LEU A 110 11.40 -1.70 2.04
CA LEU A 110 12.38 -0.62 1.91
C LEU A 110 13.75 -1.04 2.46
N THR A 111 13.81 -1.63 3.65
CA THR A 111 15.06 -2.12 4.25
C THR A 111 15.76 -3.13 3.34
N GLN A 112 15.02 -4.13 2.83
CA GLN A 112 15.55 -5.17 1.94
C GLN A 112 16.03 -4.58 0.61
N LEU A 113 15.31 -3.57 0.09
CA LEU A 113 15.68 -2.87 -1.13
C LEU A 113 16.97 -2.07 -0.96
N LEU A 114 17.10 -1.30 0.12
CA LEU A 114 18.29 -0.49 0.39
C LEU A 114 19.54 -1.36 0.63
N GLN A 115 19.36 -2.51 1.26
CA GLN A 115 20.45 -3.46 1.47
C GLN A 115 21.01 -4.01 0.14
N ARG A 116 20.14 -4.27 -0.85
CA ARG A 116 20.54 -4.88 -2.13
C ARG A 116 20.84 -3.88 -3.23
N ARG A 117 20.20 -2.71 -3.19
CA ARG A 117 20.28 -1.65 -4.20
C ARG A 117 20.58 -0.28 -3.56
N PRO A 118 21.70 -0.14 -2.83
CA PRO A 118 21.97 1.05 -2.02
C PRO A 118 22.11 2.35 -2.84
N VAL A 119 22.45 2.25 -4.13
CA VAL A 119 22.72 3.42 -4.99
C VAL A 119 21.61 3.67 -6.01
N ASP A 120 20.93 2.63 -6.47
CA ASP A 120 20.01 2.69 -7.62
C ASP A 120 18.57 2.22 -7.29
N HIS A 121 18.19 2.20 -6.00
CA HIS A 121 16.87 1.76 -5.52
C HIS A 121 15.67 2.51 -6.16
N GLY A 122 15.81 3.78 -6.55
CA GLY A 122 14.79 4.53 -7.31
C GLY A 122 13.51 4.89 -6.53
N ILE A 123 13.56 4.88 -5.19
CA ILE A 123 12.38 5.11 -4.32
C ILE A 123 11.82 6.52 -4.44
N GLU A 124 12.69 7.50 -4.59
CA GLU A 124 12.28 8.92 -4.63
C GLU A 124 11.50 9.23 -5.91
N GLU A 125 11.90 8.64 -7.03
CA GLU A 125 11.18 8.74 -8.30
C GLU A 125 9.79 8.11 -8.21
N GLU A 126 9.68 6.96 -7.55
CA GLU A 126 8.41 6.26 -7.37
C GLU A 126 7.49 7.02 -6.38
N ALA A 127 8.05 7.59 -5.31
CA ALA A 127 7.33 8.47 -4.40
C ALA A 127 6.77 9.71 -5.11
N ALA A 128 7.59 10.36 -5.93
CA ALA A 128 7.17 11.51 -6.73
C ALA A 128 6.08 11.11 -7.75
N LYS A 129 6.20 9.92 -8.36
CA LYS A 129 5.19 9.38 -9.27
C LYS A 129 3.86 9.13 -8.57
N PHE A 130 3.88 8.57 -7.37
CA PHE A 130 2.71 8.36 -6.53
C PHE A 130 2.06 9.69 -6.15
N ALA A 131 2.83 10.67 -5.71
CA ALA A 131 2.34 11.99 -5.33
C ALA A 131 1.59 12.70 -6.49
N ARG A 132 2.02 12.52 -7.74
CA ARG A 132 1.31 13.06 -8.93
C ARG A 132 -0.13 12.53 -9.07
N HIS A 133 -0.46 11.40 -8.47
CA HIS A 133 -1.81 10.83 -8.51
C HIS A 133 -2.76 11.37 -7.42
N ALA A 134 -2.26 12.12 -6.43
CA ALA A 134 -3.05 12.64 -5.32
C ALA A 134 -4.26 13.46 -5.81
N GLN A 135 -4.03 14.44 -6.69
CA GLN A 135 -5.11 15.29 -7.19
C GLN A 135 -6.16 14.51 -7.98
N ARG A 136 -5.75 13.51 -8.77
CA ARG A 136 -6.67 12.65 -9.54
C ARG A 136 -7.55 11.82 -8.61
N LEU A 137 -7.00 11.30 -7.51
CA LEU A 137 -7.75 10.54 -6.52
C LEU A 137 -8.69 11.45 -5.69
N LYS A 138 -8.26 12.66 -5.33
CA LYS A 138 -9.15 13.66 -4.69
C LYS A 138 -10.38 13.94 -5.57
N MET A 139 -10.16 14.18 -6.86
CA MET A 139 -11.26 14.38 -7.81
C MET A 139 -12.15 13.14 -7.94
N LEU A 140 -11.57 11.94 -7.99
CA LEU A 140 -12.35 10.70 -8.03
C LEU A 140 -13.25 10.56 -6.79
N ALA A 141 -12.74 10.81 -5.58
CA ALA A 141 -13.53 10.76 -4.35
C ALA A 141 -14.70 11.77 -4.37
N ILE A 142 -14.47 12.98 -4.89
CA ILE A 142 -15.52 13.99 -5.07
C ILE A 142 -16.60 13.49 -6.04
N GLU A 143 -16.21 12.94 -7.19
CA GLU A 143 -17.16 12.42 -8.18
C GLU A 143 -17.96 11.23 -7.66
N MET A 144 -17.33 10.32 -6.90
CA MET A 144 -18.02 9.20 -6.27
C MET A 144 -19.11 9.67 -5.31
N ARG A 145 -18.87 10.75 -4.54
CA ARG A 145 -19.86 11.34 -3.62
C ARG A 145 -21.01 12.06 -4.32
N ARG A 146 -20.85 12.42 -5.61
CA ARG A 146 -21.90 13.07 -6.41
C ARG A 146 -22.93 12.09 -6.96
N TRP A 147 -22.66 10.79 -6.89
CA TRP A 147 -23.57 9.78 -7.41
C TRP A 147 -24.87 9.78 -6.60
N ARG A 148 -26.00 9.94 -7.30
CA ARG A 148 -27.34 9.89 -6.70
C ARG A 148 -27.77 8.44 -6.57
N LEU A 149 -27.65 7.90 -5.38
CA LEU A 149 -28.03 6.52 -5.06
C LEU A 149 -29.11 6.50 -3.97
N PRO A 150 -29.96 5.46 -3.90
CA PRO A 150 -30.94 5.32 -2.83
C PRO A 150 -30.23 5.33 -1.45
N PRO A 151 -30.68 6.13 -0.47
CA PRO A 151 -29.94 6.34 0.78
C PRO A 151 -29.72 5.07 1.61
N GLU A 152 -30.64 4.10 1.53
CA GLU A 152 -30.58 2.86 2.33
C GLU A 152 -30.05 1.65 1.55
N GLY A 153 -29.39 1.89 0.41
CA GLY A 153 -28.84 0.81 -0.43
C GLY A 153 -27.46 0.35 0.03
N ALA A 154 -27.22 -0.97 0.04
CA ALA A 154 -25.89 -1.55 0.25
C ALA A 154 -24.84 -0.95 -0.72
N VAL A 155 -25.25 -0.71 -1.97
CA VAL A 155 -24.41 -0.06 -3.00
C VAL A 155 -23.99 1.35 -2.60
N THR A 156 -24.91 2.12 -2.00
CA THR A 156 -24.63 3.49 -1.50
C THR A 156 -23.62 3.47 -0.36
N ALA A 157 -23.79 2.56 0.59
CA ALA A 157 -22.84 2.36 1.67
C ALA A 157 -21.44 2.00 1.12
N THR A 158 -21.36 1.07 0.16
CA THR A 158 -20.10 0.69 -0.47
C THR A 158 -19.42 1.86 -1.20
N ILE A 159 -20.18 2.66 -1.96
CA ILE A 159 -19.62 3.77 -2.73
C ILE A 159 -19.14 4.90 -1.82
N ASN A 160 -19.92 5.24 -0.78
CA ASN A 160 -19.49 6.21 0.23
C ASN A 160 -18.20 5.75 0.92
N MET A 161 -18.12 4.46 1.23
CA MET A 161 -16.94 3.87 1.84
C MET A 161 -15.72 3.96 0.92
N ALA A 162 -15.88 3.54 -0.33
CA ALA A 162 -14.82 3.58 -1.31
C ALA A 162 -14.37 5.03 -1.57
N ALA A 163 -15.28 6.00 -1.62
CA ALA A 163 -14.94 7.41 -1.77
C ALA A 163 -14.11 7.94 -0.59
N LEU A 164 -14.43 7.51 0.63
CA LEU A 164 -13.64 7.87 1.81
C LEU A 164 -12.23 7.26 1.74
N ILE A 165 -12.10 5.97 1.45
CA ILE A 165 -10.80 5.30 1.31
C ILE A 165 -9.96 6.01 0.25
N VAL A 166 -10.52 6.32 -0.91
CA VAL A 166 -9.83 7.02 -2.00
C VAL A 166 -9.33 8.40 -1.56
N GLU A 167 -10.14 9.15 -0.80
CA GLU A 167 -9.71 10.43 -0.25
C GLU A 167 -8.57 10.29 0.76
N LEU A 168 -8.63 9.33 1.68
CA LEU A 168 -7.57 9.09 2.67
C LEU A 168 -6.26 8.70 2.00
N ILE A 169 -6.31 7.83 0.98
CA ILE A 169 -5.14 7.49 0.17
C ILE A 169 -4.57 8.77 -0.47
N ALA A 170 -5.43 9.60 -1.04
CA ALA A 170 -4.99 10.84 -1.69
C ALA A 170 -4.33 11.82 -0.72
N LEU A 171 -4.85 11.93 0.52
CA LEU A 171 -4.25 12.76 1.57
C LEU A 171 -2.89 12.24 2.02
N ARG A 172 -2.69 10.90 2.07
CA ARG A 172 -1.41 10.29 2.44
C ARG A 172 -0.37 10.31 1.32
N LEU A 173 -0.80 10.37 0.05
CA LEU A 173 0.12 10.51 -1.09
C LEU A 173 0.89 11.83 -1.08
N GLU A 174 0.34 12.90 -0.50
CA GLU A 174 0.98 14.21 -0.44
C GLU A 174 2.25 14.23 0.42
N PRO A 175 2.24 13.74 1.67
CA PRO A 175 3.44 13.66 2.49
C PRO A 175 4.31 12.41 2.23
N LEU A 176 3.89 11.48 1.35
CA LEU A 176 4.64 10.25 1.08
C LEU A 176 6.13 10.47 0.75
N PRO A 177 6.52 11.45 -0.10
CA PRO A 177 7.93 11.71 -0.35
C PRO A 177 8.71 12.12 0.91
N LEU A 178 8.08 12.85 1.83
CA LEU A 178 8.69 13.26 3.09
C LEU A 178 8.91 12.05 4.01
N TYR A 179 7.92 11.15 4.13
CA TYR A 179 8.06 9.94 4.95
C TYR A 179 9.16 9.02 4.44
N LEU A 180 9.25 8.85 3.12
CA LEU A 180 10.33 8.06 2.53
C LEU A 180 11.69 8.74 2.68
N ALA A 181 11.79 10.06 2.50
CA ALA A 181 13.03 10.81 2.72
C ALA A 181 13.53 10.69 4.18
N GLN A 182 12.62 10.75 5.16
CA GLN A 182 12.94 10.54 6.57
C GLN A 182 13.53 9.14 6.82
N ARG A 183 13.00 8.09 6.18
CA ARG A 183 13.56 6.73 6.28
C ARG A 183 14.90 6.55 5.60
N LEU A 184 15.16 7.33 4.57
CA LEU A 184 16.46 7.36 3.88
C LEU A 184 17.50 8.18 4.65
N GLU A 185 17.15 8.70 5.84
CA GLU A 185 18.01 9.57 6.67
C GLU A 185 18.57 10.77 5.87
N LYS A 186 17.83 11.24 4.85
CA LYS A 186 18.27 12.39 4.07
C LYS A 186 18.07 13.66 4.90
N PRO A 187 19.07 14.54 4.99
CA PRO A 187 18.91 15.81 5.69
C PRO A 187 17.76 16.58 5.05
N SER A 188 16.83 17.03 5.89
CA SER A 188 15.84 18.01 5.50
C SER A 188 16.53 19.35 5.27
N ALA A 189 15.93 20.23 4.46
CA ALA A 189 16.43 21.60 4.34
C ALA A 189 16.59 22.27 5.73
N GLU A 190 15.72 21.95 6.69
CA GLU A 190 15.78 22.42 8.08
C GLU A 190 16.97 21.88 8.89
N THR A 191 17.57 20.74 8.52
CA THR A 191 18.78 20.22 9.18
C THR A 191 20.07 20.81 8.60
N LEU A 192 20.04 21.35 7.37
CA LEU A 192 21.20 21.99 6.74
C LEU A 192 21.47 23.43 7.22
N TRP A 193 20.52 24.07 7.91
CA TRP A 193 20.63 25.45 8.39
C TRP A 193 20.81 25.57 9.92
N ASN A 194 20.89 24.44 10.65
CA ASN A 194 21.02 24.41 12.11
C ASN A 194 22.40 23.94 12.61
N ASP A 195 23.40 23.87 11.73
CA ASP A 195 24.81 23.63 12.08
C ASP A 195 25.64 24.93 11.98
#